data_AF-A0A6C0CXU7-F1
#
_entry.id   AF-A0A6C0CXU7-F1
#
_cell.length_a   1.000
_cell.length_b   1.000
_cell.length_c   1.000
_cell.angle_alpha   90.00
_cell.angle_beta   90.00
_cell.angle_gamma   90.00
#
_symmetry.space_group_name_H-M   'P 1'
#
loop_
_entity.id
_entity.type
_entity.pdbx_description
1 polymer ?
#
loop_
_entity_poly.entity_id
_entity_poly.type
_entity_poly.pdbx_seq_one_letter_code
_entity_poly.pdbx_strand_id
1 'polypeptide(L)'
;MEEKKIKQDFILLIMNCQKYIKKADAQKNTWLKELPSNVKYYHVVGNSMLKTTFKFDDEERKLWVRNHDDYNSLPHKVVTAYDAINQTYDYKYIMKTDDDQQVLSCFQFFTTLTKLFDSPNFSYHYGGFIVDVKLPHISQYYRIHSELPRNLKIEAIKYCNGRFYFLSYNAIQDLITKRENISKEYLEDYAVGYYLNSSLRNNIFPIKTDAYFKDFTL
;
A
#
# COMPACT_ATOMS: atom_id res chain seq x y z
N MET A 1 -26.70 -3.48 15.24
CA MET A 1 -25.76 -2.57 15.92
C MET A 1 -24.49 -2.57 15.11
N GLU A 2 -24.17 -1.44 14.47
CA GLU A 2 -22.89 -1.31 13.76
C GLU A 2 -21.77 -1.28 14.81
N GLU A 3 -20.80 -2.19 14.72
CA GLU A 3 -19.66 -2.18 15.64
C GLU A 3 -18.90 -0.86 15.48
N LYS A 4 -18.61 -0.21 16.62
CA LYS A 4 -17.92 1.07 16.62
C LYS A 4 -16.47 0.87 16.14
N LYS A 5 -16.13 1.40 14.98
CA LYS A 5 -14.76 1.38 14.42
C LYS A 5 -13.77 2.09 15.33
N ILE A 6 -12.52 1.62 15.33
CA ILE A 6 -11.41 2.19 16.10
C ILE A 6 -10.94 3.48 15.41
N LYS A 7 -10.83 4.58 16.16
CA LYS A 7 -10.32 5.85 15.64
C LYS A 7 -8.80 5.78 15.46
N GLN A 8 -8.34 5.94 14.22
CA GLN A 8 -6.91 5.98 13.87
C GLN A 8 -6.75 6.70 12.53
N ASP A 9 -6.37 7.97 12.55
CA ASP A 9 -6.37 8.82 11.34
C ASP A 9 -5.44 8.31 10.23
N PHE A 10 -4.27 7.77 10.60
CA PHE A 10 -3.22 7.39 9.65
C PHE A 10 -2.77 5.96 9.89
N ILE A 11 -2.79 5.18 8.82
CA ILE A 11 -2.40 3.76 8.84
C ILE A 11 -1.38 3.50 7.75
N LEU A 12 -0.24 2.91 8.09
CA LEU A 12 0.80 2.49 7.17
C LEU A 12 0.76 0.96 6.98
N LEU A 13 0.50 0.52 5.76
CA LEU A 13 0.56 -0.89 5.37
C LEU A 13 1.90 -1.18 4.70
N ILE A 14 2.59 -2.19 5.21
CA ILE A 14 3.89 -2.61 4.68
C ILE A 14 3.69 -3.99 4.07
N MET A 15 3.73 -4.08 2.74
CA MET A 15 3.50 -5.36 2.06
C MET A 15 4.68 -6.29 2.32
N ASN A 16 4.39 -7.44 2.91
CA ASN A 16 5.38 -8.44 3.28
C ASN A 16 4.94 -9.83 2.80
N CYS A 17 5.88 -10.76 2.86
CA CYS A 17 5.67 -12.18 2.65
C CYS A 17 6.34 -12.93 3.81
N GLN A 18 5.77 -14.07 4.21
CA GLN A 18 6.31 -14.95 5.24
C GLN A 18 7.77 -15.35 4.96
N LYS A 19 8.14 -15.52 3.68
CA LYS A 19 9.54 -15.75 3.25
C LYS A 19 10.48 -14.62 3.69
N TYR A 20 9.97 -13.40 3.78
CA TYR A 20 10.71 -12.18 4.08
C TYR A 20 10.40 -11.63 5.49
N ILE A 21 10.00 -12.50 6.43
CA ILE A 21 9.72 -12.10 7.82
C ILE A 21 10.93 -11.39 8.47
N LYS A 22 12.16 -11.80 8.12
CA LYS A 22 13.39 -11.15 8.61
C LYS A 22 13.49 -9.68 8.21
N LYS A 23 12.92 -9.29 7.05
CA LYS A 23 12.87 -7.89 6.63
C LYS A 23 11.90 -7.09 7.50
N ALA A 24 10.74 -7.66 7.82
CA ALA A 24 9.79 -7.05 8.75
C ALA A 24 10.43 -6.83 10.13
N ASP A 25 11.18 -7.82 10.63
CA ASP A 25 11.94 -7.69 11.88
C ASP A 25 13.05 -6.63 11.78
N ALA A 26 13.76 -6.55 10.67
CA ALA A 26 14.75 -5.49 10.44
C ALA A 26 14.11 -4.10 10.43
N GLN A 27 12.98 -3.92 9.75
CA GLN A 27 12.22 -2.67 9.74
C GLN A 27 11.76 -2.28 11.15
N LYS A 28 11.17 -3.22 11.91
CA LYS A 28 10.76 -3.03 13.31
C LYS A 28 11.93 -2.62 14.21
N ASN A 29 13.12 -3.16 13.93
CA ASN A 29 14.32 -2.86 14.70
C ASN A 29 15.07 -1.60 14.27
N THR A 30 14.69 -0.99 13.15
CA THR A 30 15.33 0.19 12.54
C THR A 30 14.32 1.35 12.43
N TRP A 31 13.98 1.78 11.21
CA TRP A 31 13.27 3.03 10.94
C TRP A 31 11.84 3.07 11.51
N LEU A 32 11.19 1.93 11.75
CA LEU A 32 9.85 1.92 12.35
C LEU A 32 9.85 2.33 13.83
N LYS A 33 11.00 2.29 14.52
CA LYS A 33 11.12 2.84 15.88
C LYS A 33 10.91 4.35 15.92
N GLU A 34 11.16 5.03 14.81
CA GLU A 34 11.00 6.48 14.66
C GLU A 34 9.64 6.87 14.05
N LEU A 35 8.75 5.90 13.81
CA LEU A 35 7.45 6.21 13.23
C LEU A 35 6.63 7.07 14.22
N PRO A 36 6.05 8.20 13.78
CA PRO A 36 5.21 9.03 14.64
C PRO A 36 4.06 8.24 15.27
N SER A 37 3.75 8.51 16.54
CA SER A 37 2.75 7.74 17.31
C SER A 37 1.32 7.85 16.77
N ASN A 38 1.03 8.89 15.99
CA ASN A 38 -0.25 9.06 15.29
C ASN A 38 -0.35 8.23 14.00
N VAL A 39 0.70 7.49 13.62
CA VAL A 39 0.68 6.55 12.49
C VAL A 39 0.74 5.13 13.02
N LYS A 40 -0.37 4.38 12.91
CA LYS A 40 -0.38 2.95 13.18
C LYS A 40 0.16 2.21 11.97
N TYR A 41 0.90 1.12 12.15
CA TYR A 41 1.39 0.33 11.02
C TYR A 41 1.12 -1.16 11.18
N TYR A 42 1.09 -1.85 10.04
CA TYR A 42 1.03 -3.30 9.96
C TYR A 42 1.87 -3.83 8.81
N HIS A 43 2.63 -4.89 9.08
CA HIS A 43 3.14 -5.78 8.04
C HIS A 43 1.99 -6.67 7.55
N VAL A 44 1.65 -6.57 6.27
CA VAL A 44 0.54 -7.32 5.66
C VAL A 44 1.08 -8.62 5.08
N VAL A 45 0.53 -9.75 5.52
CA VAL A 45 1.00 -11.09 5.13
C VAL A 45 -0.16 -11.95 4.64
N GLY A 46 0.03 -12.65 3.53
CA GLY A 46 -0.95 -13.60 2.99
C GLY A 46 -0.98 -14.90 3.79
N ASN A 47 -2.17 -15.44 4.03
CA ASN A 47 -2.36 -16.78 4.56
C ASN A 47 -3.63 -17.42 3.97
N SER A 48 -3.45 -18.31 2.99
CA SER A 48 -4.57 -18.98 2.31
C SER A 48 -5.37 -19.92 3.22
N MET A 49 -4.80 -20.34 4.35
CA MET A 49 -5.45 -21.21 5.33
C MET A 49 -6.23 -20.44 6.39
N LEU A 50 -6.25 -19.11 6.34
CA LEU A 50 -6.99 -18.30 7.29
C LEU A 50 -8.50 -18.59 7.18
N LYS A 51 -9.16 -18.84 8.32
CA LYS A 51 -10.61 -19.13 8.33
C LYS A 51 -11.45 -17.88 8.06
N THR A 52 -11.01 -16.75 8.60
CA THR A 52 -11.61 -15.42 8.37
C THR A 52 -10.99 -14.74 7.16
N THR A 53 -11.60 -13.66 6.67
CA THR A 53 -11.02 -12.85 5.56
C THR A 53 -9.72 -12.16 5.97
N PHE A 54 -9.63 -11.74 7.24
CA PHE A 54 -8.43 -11.13 7.81
C PHE A 54 -8.36 -11.38 9.32
N LYS A 55 -7.18 -11.13 9.90
CA LYS A 55 -6.93 -11.14 11.35
C LYS A 55 -5.85 -10.12 11.68
N PHE A 56 -6.12 -9.23 12.62
CA PHE A 56 -5.10 -8.35 13.21
C PHE A 56 -4.34 -9.08 14.33
N ASP A 57 -3.04 -8.82 14.38
CA ASP A 57 -2.14 -9.18 15.45
C ASP A 57 -1.41 -7.89 15.88
N ASP A 58 -1.97 -7.21 16.88
CA ASP A 58 -1.48 -5.92 17.33
C ASP A 58 -0.14 -6.02 18.07
N GLU A 59 0.14 -7.16 18.71
CA GLU A 59 1.41 -7.42 19.41
C GLU A 59 2.55 -7.53 18.39
N GLU A 60 2.35 -8.32 17.35
CA GLU A 60 3.35 -8.53 16.29
C GLU A 60 3.34 -7.45 15.20
N ARG A 61 2.38 -6.53 15.25
CA ARG A 61 2.11 -5.52 14.21
C ARG A 61 1.90 -6.17 12.84
N LYS A 62 1.11 -7.24 12.80
CA LYS A 62 0.77 -7.97 11.56
C LYS A 62 -0.70 -7.88 11.22
N LEU A 63 -0.99 -7.76 9.93
CA LEU A 63 -2.31 -7.96 9.37
C LEU A 63 -2.26 -9.19 8.47
N TRP A 64 -2.86 -10.28 8.94
CA TRP A 64 -3.04 -11.49 8.15
C TRP A 64 -4.25 -11.32 7.24
N VAL A 65 -4.09 -11.58 5.94
CA VAL A 65 -5.20 -11.58 4.98
C VAL A 65 -5.33 -12.94 4.33
N ARG A 66 -6.57 -13.39 4.08
CA ARG A 66 -6.84 -14.66 3.41
C ARG A 66 -6.54 -14.57 1.93
N ASN A 67 -5.28 -14.83 1.59
CA ASN A 67 -4.76 -14.77 0.23
C ASN A 67 -3.51 -15.65 0.12
N HIS A 68 -3.12 -16.00 -1.11
CA HIS A 68 -1.80 -16.55 -1.38
C HIS A 68 -0.71 -15.54 -1.03
N ASP A 69 0.42 -16.05 -0.56
CA ASP A 69 1.54 -15.25 -0.09
C ASP A 69 2.68 -15.22 -1.12
N ASP A 70 2.34 -14.75 -2.32
CA ASP A 70 3.25 -14.62 -3.46
C ASP A 70 3.11 -13.24 -4.12
N TYR A 71 3.97 -12.98 -5.11
CA TYR A 71 3.98 -11.72 -5.85
C TYR A 71 2.76 -11.57 -6.77
N ASN A 72 2.37 -12.64 -7.46
CA ASN A 72 1.24 -12.62 -8.41
C ASN A 72 -0.09 -12.25 -7.75
N SER A 73 -0.23 -12.59 -6.47
CA SER A 73 -1.44 -12.34 -5.68
C SER A 73 -1.37 -11.02 -4.90
N LEU A 74 -0.32 -10.21 -5.09
CA LEU A 74 -0.12 -8.96 -4.37
C LEU A 74 -1.27 -7.95 -4.55
N PRO A 75 -1.86 -7.75 -5.76
CA PRO A 75 -3.02 -6.87 -5.91
C PRO A 75 -4.22 -7.30 -5.05
N HIS A 76 -4.49 -8.60 -4.99
CA HIS A 76 -5.54 -9.16 -4.13
C HIS A 76 -5.20 -8.96 -2.65
N LYS A 77 -3.92 -9.09 -2.27
CA LYS A 77 -3.45 -8.91 -0.88
C LYS A 77 -3.69 -7.47 -0.42
N VAL A 78 -3.33 -6.52 -1.27
CA VAL A 78 -3.50 -5.08 -1.01
C VAL A 78 -4.96 -4.70 -0.87
N VAL A 79 -5.83 -5.06 -1.82
CA VAL A 79 -7.25 -4.69 -1.72
C VAL A 79 -7.97 -5.39 -0.56
N THR A 80 -7.54 -6.60 -0.18
CA THR A 80 -8.05 -7.28 1.02
C THR A 80 -7.59 -6.60 2.30
N ALA A 81 -6.36 -6.06 2.33
CA ALA A 81 -5.89 -5.27 3.47
C ALA A 81 -6.65 -3.94 3.57
N TYR A 82 -6.97 -3.29 2.45
CA TYR A 82 -7.83 -2.10 2.43
C TYR A 82 -9.21 -2.39 3.01
N ASP A 83 -9.82 -3.51 2.61
CA ASP A 83 -11.11 -3.96 3.14
C ASP A 83 -11.04 -4.22 4.66
N ALA A 84 -9.97 -4.87 5.13
CA ALA A 84 -9.75 -5.10 6.55
C ALA A 84 -9.63 -3.80 7.35
N ILE A 85 -8.82 -2.85 6.88
CA ILE A 85 -8.72 -1.52 7.51
C ILE A 85 -10.07 -0.81 7.48
N ASN A 86 -10.78 -0.86 6.35
CA ASN A 86 -12.10 -0.24 6.21
C ASN A 86 -13.14 -0.77 7.19
N GLN A 87 -13.13 -2.07 7.47
CA GLN A 87 -14.06 -2.69 8.41
C GLN A 87 -13.72 -2.37 9.87
N THR A 88 -12.43 -2.17 10.20
CA THR A 88 -11.96 -2.05 11.58
C THR A 88 -11.75 -0.61 12.05
N TYR A 89 -11.31 0.29 11.16
CA TYR A 89 -10.85 1.62 11.53
C TYR A 89 -11.69 2.73 10.91
N ASP A 90 -11.81 3.82 11.65
CA ASP A 90 -12.17 5.13 11.13
C ASP A 90 -10.89 5.96 10.97
N TYR A 91 -10.51 6.18 9.72
CA TYR A 91 -9.22 6.71 9.29
C TYR A 91 -9.40 7.76 8.19
N LYS A 92 -8.40 8.63 8.05
CA LYS A 92 -8.32 9.63 6.98
C LYS A 92 -7.56 9.08 5.77
N TYR A 93 -6.41 8.46 6.01
CA TYR A 93 -5.50 7.99 4.97
C TYR A 93 -4.88 6.63 5.30
N ILE A 94 -4.76 5.80 4.27
CA ILE A 94 -3.87 4.65 4.25
C ILE A 94 -2.63 5.02 3.44
N MET A 95 -1.46 4.72 3.98
CA MET A 95 -0.17 4.78 3.29
C MET A 95 0.29 3.35 3.02
N LYS A 96 0.99 3.13 1.92
CA LYS A 96 1.55 1.82 1.57
C LYS A 96 3.03 1.95 1.24
N THR A 97 3.81 0.96 1.66
CA THR A 97 5.21 0.75 1.22
C THR A 97 5.52 -0.76 1.19
N ASP A 98 6.73 -1.13 0.82
CA ASP A 98 7.19 -2.51 0.68
C ASP A 98 8.18 -2.92 1.78
N ASP A 99 8.31 -4.23 2.02
CA ASP A 99 9.21 -4.78 3.04
C ASP A 99 10.70 -4.62 2.73
N ASP A 100 11.03 -4.26 1.50
CA ASP A 100 12.38 -3.99 1.05
C ASP A 100 12.74 -2.51 1.10
N GLN A 101 11.87 -1.65 1.64
CA GLN A 101 12.14 -0.22 1.78
C GLN A 101 12.54 0.17 3.21
N GLN A 102 13.59 0.98 3.32
CA GLN A 102 13.94 1.75 4.51
C GLN A 102 13.63 3.23 4.30
N VAL A 103 13.18 3.93 5.34
CA VAL A 103 12.82 5.35 5.26
C VAL A 103 13.87 6.19 5.97
N LEU A 104 14.60 6.98 5.20
CA LEU A 104 15.51 8.00 5.71
C LEU A 104 14.71 9.11 6.36
N SER A 105 15.12 9.53 7.56
CA SER A 105 14.44 10.57 8.34
C SER A 105 12.95 10.25 8.55
N CYS A 106 12.63 8.99 8.90
CA CYS A 106 11.28 8.45 9.06
C CYS A 106 10.36 9.41 9.83
N PHE A 107 10.76 9.83 11.04
CA PHE A 107 9.96 10.72 11.86
C PHE A 107 9.58 12.01 11.12
N GLN A 108 10.56 12.66 10.48
CA GLN A 108 10.35 13.91 9.76
C GLN A 108 9.44 13.71 8.55
N PHE A 109 9.67 12.66 7.75
CA PHE A 109 8.86 12.36 6.57
C PHE A 109 7.38 12.18 6.94
N PHE A 110 7.07 11.28 7.88
CA PHE A 110 5.69 11.01 8.26
C PHE A 110 5.05 12.15 9.07
N THR A 111 5.81 12.88 9.88
CA THR A 111 5.29 14.07 10.58
C THR A 111 4.90 15.17 9.59
N THR A 112 5.74 15.44 8.60
CA THR A 112 5.42 16.43 7.56
C THR A 112 4.21 15.99 6.74
N LEU A 113 4.16 14.71 6.35
CA LEU A 113 3.06 14.18 5.54
C LEU A 113 1.72 14.20 6.28
N THR A 114 1.68 13.78 7.55
CA THR A 114 0.43 13.79 8.34
C THR A 114 -0.05 15.20 8.65
N LYS A 115 0.85 16.14 8.95
CA LYS A 115 0.51 17.57 9.07
C LYS A 115 -0.05 18.15 7.76
N LEU A 116 0.48 17.70 6.62
CA LEU A 116 -0.02 18.11 5.32
C LEU A 116 -1.44 17.57 5.09
N PHE A 117 -1.71 16.31 5.44
CA PHE A 117 -3.05 15.72 5.34
C PHE A 117 -4.11 16.42 6.20
N ASP A 118 -3.71 16.93 7.36
CA ASP A 118 -4.60 17.70 8.24
C ASP A 118 -4.75 19.17 7.84
N SER A 119 -4.01 19.64 6.83
CA SER A 119 -4.15 21.00 6.32
C SER A 119 -5.52 21.18 5.64
N PRO A 120 -6.27 22.26 5.93
CA PRO A 120 -7.59 22.49 5.32
C PRO A 120 -7.53 22.65 3.80
N ASN A 121 -6.36 22.97 3.25
CA ASN A 121 -6.15 23.14 1.81
C ASN A 121 -5.65 21.86 1.12
N PHE A 122 -5.48 20.75 1.84
CA PHE A 122 -5.04 19.49 1.27
C PHE A 122 -6.22 18.62 0.87
N SER A 123 -6.45 18.51 -0.44
CA SER A 123 -7.60 17.82 -1.02
C SER A 123 -7.22 16.66 -1.95
N TYR A 124 -6.06 16.03 -1.72
CA TYR A 124 -5.54 14.98 -2.59
C TYR A 124 -5.97 13.60 -2.11
N HIS A 125 -6.47 12.77 -3.03
CA HIS A 125 -6.92 11.42 -2.72
C HIS A 125 -5.86 10.35 -2.94
N TYR A 126 -4.84 10.66 -3.74
CA TYR A 126 -3.77 9.75 -4.15
C TYR A 126 -2.47 10.51 -4.36
N GLY A 127 -1.34 9.94 -3.95
CA GLY A 127 -0.03 10.58 -4.14
C GLY A 127 1.14 9.66 -3.84
N GLY A 128 2.30 10.00 -4.40
CA GLY A 128 3.50 9.16 -4.44
C GLY A 128 4.43 9.56 -5.58
N PHE A 129 5.35 8.67 -5.95
CA PHE A 129 6.21 8.91 -7.12
C PHE A 129 5.48 8.52 -8.40
N ILE A 130 5.21 9.50 -9.25
CA ILE A 130 4.36 9.34 -10.44
C ILE A 130 5.15 8.67 -11.57
N VAL A 131 4.66 7.51 -12.00
CA VAL A 131 5.00 6.86 -13.27
C VAL A 131 4.00 7.35 -14.32
N ASP A 132 4.51 7.89 -15.44
CA ASP A 132 3.72 8.47 -16.52
C ASP A 132 3.88 7.61 -17.79
N VAL A 133 3.01 6.62 -17.95
CA VAL A 133 2.99 5.72 -19.11
C VAL A 133 2.32 6.44 -20.27
N LYS A 134 3.12 6.90 -21.23
CA LYS A 134 2.63 7.66 -22.40
C LYS A 134 1.90 6.81 -23.43
N LEU A 135 2.38 5.59 -23.63
CA LEU A 135 1.85 4.65 -24.63
C LEU A 135 1.70 3.27 -24.00
N PRO A 136 0.65 2.51 -24.36
CA PRO A 136 0.52 1.16 -23.88
C PRO A 136 1.71 0.30 -24.31
N HIS A 137 2.18 -0.58 -23.43
CA HIS A 137 3.33 -1.45 -23.71
C HIS A 137 3.20 -2.78 -22.95
N ILE A 138 4.04 -3.74 -23.32
CA ILE A 138 4.17 -4.99 -22.57
C ILE A 138 5.20 -4.81 -21.47
N SER A 139 4.80 -5.10 -20.24
CA SER A 139 5.64 -5.07 -19.06
C SER A 139 6.86 -5.99 -19.19
N GLN A 140 7.99 -5.55 -18.65
CA GLN A 140 9.22 -6.33 -18.57
C GLN A 140 9.52 -6.83 -17.14
N TYR A 141 8.58 -6.68 -16.20
CA TYR A 141 8.78 -7.09 -14.80
C TYR A 141 9.06 -8.59 -14.64
N TYR A 142 8.68 -9.43 -15.61
CA TYR A 142 9.05 -10.85 -15.62
C TYR A 142 10.57 -11.10 -15.61
N ARG A 143 11.38 -10.10 -15.97
CA ARG A 143 12.85 -10.16 -15.90
C ARG A 143 13.39 -10.11 -14.47
N ILE A 144 12.60 -9.56 -13.55
CA ILE A 144 12.91 -9.45 -12.12
C ILE A 144 12.14 -10.52 -11.34
N HIS A 145 10.85 -10.68 -11.65
CA HIS A 145 9.93 -11.66 -11.07
C HIS A 145 9.55 -12.70 -12.12
N SER A 146 10.35 -13.76 -12.26
CA SER A 146 10.17 -14.80 -13.29
C SER A 146 8.81 -15.51 -13.26
N GLU A 147 8.11 -15.43 -12.14
CA GLU A 147 6.76 -15.95 -11.90
C GLU A 147 5.65 -15.15 -12.60
N LEU A 148 5.94 -13.94 -13.07
CA LEU A 148 4.97 -13.09 -13.77
C LEU A 148 4.76 -13.56 -15.23
N PRO A 149 3.54 -13.41 -15.77
CA PRO A 149 3.31 -13.58 -17.20
C PRO A 149 4.16 -12.61 -18.04
N ARG A 150 4.60 -13.07 -19.22
CA ARG A 150 5.46 -12.26 -20.12
C ARG A 150 4.68 -11.28 -20.99
N ASN A 151 3.36 -11.45 -21.08
CA ASN A 151 2.45 -10.70 -21.94
C ASN A 151 1.50 -9.81 -21.14
N LEU A 152 1.98 -9.22 -20.04
CA LEU A 152 1.21 -8.26 -19.25
C LEU A 152 1.19 -6.90 -19.95
N LYS A 153 0.01 -6.47 -20.40
CA LYS A 153 -0.18 -5.16 -21.02
C LYS A 153 -0.39 -4.10 -19.95
N ILE A 154 0.32 -2.98 -20.09
CA ILE A 154 0.17 -1.77 -19.29
C ILE A 154 -0.42 -0.69 -20.20
N GLU A 155 -1.56 -0.11 -19.81
CA GLU A 155 -2.22 0.95 -20.57
C GLU A 155 -1.54 2.32 -20.34
N ALA A 156 -1.85 3.29 -21.22
CA ALA A 156 -1.40 4.67 -21.03
C ALA A 156 -2.13 5.30 -19.83
N ILE A 157 -1.38 5.60 -18.76
CA ILE A 157 -1.90 6.09 -17.50
C ILE A 157 -0.81 6.73 -16.63
N LYS A 158 -1.21 7.57 -15.68
CA LYS A 158 -0.39 7.97 -14.54
C LYS A 158 -0.76 7.20 -13.28
N TYR A 159 0.22 6.61 -12.61
CA TYR A 159 0.04 5.92 -11.33
C TYR A 159 1.26 6.14 -10.42
N CYS A 160 1.13 5.88 -9.13
CA CYS A 160 2.25 5.92 -8.19
C CYS A 160 2.91 4.55 -8.09
N ASN A 161 4.24 4.47 -8.11
CA ASN A 161 4.94 3.20 -7.99
C ASN A 161 4.80 2.55 -6.60
N GLY A 162 5.12 1.24 -6.53
CA GLY A 162 4.96 0.43 -5.32
C GLY A 162 5.75 0.88 -4.08
N ARG A 163 6.87 1.60 -4.27
CA ARG A 163 7.79 2.04 -3.20
C ARG A 163 7.07 2.80 -2.09
N PHE A 164 6.25 3.77 -2.47
CA PHE A 164 5.40 4.49 -1.53
C PHE A 164 4.26 5.21 -2.25
N TYR A 165 3.06 5.07 -1.70
CA TYR A 165 1.95 5.94 -2.02
C TYR A 165 0.98 6.08 -0.84
N PHE A 166 0.13 7.09 -0.88
CA PHE A 166 -1.00 7.24 0.04
C PHE A 166 -2.33 7.27 -0.71
N LEU A 167 -3.39 6.84 -0.02
CA LEU A 167 -4.77 6.83 -0.49
C LEU A 167 -5.66 7.38 0.62
N SER A 168 -6.52 8.35 0.29
CA SER A 168 -7.57 8.83 1.20
C SER A 168 -8.65 7.77 1.42
N TYR A 169 -9.47 7.94 2.47
CA TYR A 169 -10.65 7.14 2.71
C TYR A 169 -11.54 6.95 1.46
N ASN A 170 -11.81 8.02 0.70
CA ASN A 170 -12.64 7.96 -0.51
C ASN A 170 -11.99 7.11 -1.61
N ALA A 171 -10.68 7.19 -1.78
CA ALA A 171 -9.95 6.35 -2.73
C ALA A 171 -10.00 4.87 -2.33
N ILE A 172 -9.91 4.59 -1.02
CA ILE A 172 -10.04 3.23 -0.51
C ILE A 172 -11.44 2.67 -0.75
N GLN A 173 -12.51 3.44 -0.46
CA GLN A 173 -13.88 3.00 -0.75
C GLN A 173 -14.03 2.65 -2.24
N ASP A 174 -13.57 3.53 -3.11
CA ASP A 174 -13.64 3.36 -4.56
C ASP A 174 -12.91 2.09 -5.05
N LEU A 175 -11.72 1.80 -4.52
CA LEU A 175 -10.94 0.61 -4.87
C LEU A 175 -11.59 -0.68 -4.35
N ILE A 176 -12.13 -0.68 -3.13
CA ILE A 176 -12.80 -1.85 -2.56
C ILE A 176 -13.99 -2.28 -3.44
N THR A 177 -14.75 -1.35 -4.00
CA THR A 177 -15.85 -1.70 -4.94
C THR A 177 -15.38 -2.40 -6.21
N LYS A 178 -14.09 -2.31 -6.55
CA LYS A 178 -13.48 -2.91 -7.75
C LYS A 178 -12.57 -4.09 -7.39
N ARG A 179 -12.67 -4.62 -6.17
CA ARG A 179 -11.79 -5.68 -5.66
C ARG A 179 -11.65 -6.86 -6.59
N GLU A 180 -12.73 -7.29 -7.23
CA GLU A 180 -12.72 -8.47 -8.11
C GLU A 180 -11.87 -8.25 -9.36
N ASN A 181 -11.83 -7.02 -9.88
CA ASN A 181 -11.02 -6.68 -11.04
C ASN A 181 -9.56 -6.49 -10.64
N ILE A 182 -9.30 -5.76 -9.55
CA ILE A 182 -7.95 -5.56 -9.00
C ILE A 182 -7.30 -6.91 -8.66
N SER A 183 -8.06 -7.85 -8.10
CA SER A 183 -7.54 -9.16 -7.70
C SER A 183 -7.16 -10.07 -8.87
N LYS A 184 -7.55 -9.73 -10.10
CA LYS A 184 -7.18 -10.46 -11.33
C LYS A 184 -5.91 -9.89 -11.98
N GLU A 185 -5.42 -8.75 -11.51
CA GLU A 185 -4.18 -8.15 -11.97
C GLU A 185 -2.95 -8.83 -11.36
N TYR A 186 -1.78 -8.48 -11.89
CA TYR A 186 -0.49 -8.98 -11.41
C TYR A 186 0.39 -7.88 -10.80
N LEU A 187 0.28 -6.64 -11.31
CA LEU A 187 1.09 -5.52 -10.85
C LEU A 187 0.24 -4.61 -9.96
N GLU A 188 0.53 -4.62 -8.66
CA GLU A 188 -0.30 -3.97 -7.65
C GLU A 188 -0.41 -2.46 -7.84
N ASP A 189 0.72 -1.79 -7.98
CA ASP A 189 0.80 -0.34 -8.06
C ASP A 189 0.10 0.20 -9.32
N TYR A 190 0.30 -0.49 -10.45
CA TYR A 190 -0.45 -0.27 -11.67
C TYR A 190 -1.94 -0.53 -11.47
N ALA A 191 -2.34 -1.65 -10.86
CA ALA A 191 -3.74 -2.00 -10.65
C ALA A 191 -4.47 -0.96 -9.79
N VAL A 192 -3.85 -0.49 -8.70
CA VAL A 192 -4.37 0.60 -7.86
C VAL A 192 -4.57 1.85 -8.70
N GLY A 193 -3.55 2.28 -9.44
CA GLY A 193 -3.65 3.44 -10.32
C GLY A 193 -4.73 3.29 -11.37
N TYR A 194 -4.80 2.13 -12.04
CA TYR A 194 -5.67 1.82 -13.17
C TYR A 194 -7.15 1.67 -12.82
N TYR A 195 -7.46 1.11 -11.65
CA TYR A 195 -8.84 0.95 -11.20
C TYR A 195 -9.35 2.11 -10.36
N LEU A 196 -8.49 2.96 -9.79
CA LEU A 196 -8.93 4.16 -9.09
C LEU A 196 -9.71 5.08 -10.02
N ASN A 197 -10.88 5.56 -9.57
CA ASN A 197 -11.71 6.48 -10.36
C ASN A 197 -10.91 7.70 -10.81
N SER A 198 -11.13 8.12 -12.07
CA SER A 198 -10.44 9.29 -12.65
C SER A 198 -10.59 10.53 -11.78
N SER A 199 -11.76 10.80 -11.19
CA SER A 199 -11.97 11.95 -10.30
C SER A 199 -11.06 11.95 -9.08
N LEU A 200 -10.62 10.78 -8.62
CA LEU A 200 -9.75 10.59 -7.44
C LEU A 200 -8.26 10.52 -7.80
N ARG A 201 -7.91 10.29 -9.08
CA ARG A 201 -6.52 10.19 -9.56
C ARG A 201 -6.10 11.28 -10.55
N ASN A 202 -6.99 12.15 -11.01
CA ASN A 202 -6.65 13.19 -11.98
C ASN A 202 -5.62 14.19 -11.44
N ASN A 203 -5.65 14.44 -10.13
CA ASN A 203 -4.69 15.29 -9.43
C ASN A 203 -3.88 14.44 -8.44
N ILE A 204 -2.84 13.77 -8.93
CA ILE A 204 -1.95 12.96 -8.08
C ILE A 204 -0.97 13.88 -7.37
N PHE A 205 -0.86 13.78 -6.04
CA PHE A 205 0.11 14.55 -5.28
C PHE A 205 1.53 13.99 -5.50
N PRO A 206 2.46 14.76 -6.12
CA PRO A 206 3.79 14.25 -6.42
C PRO A 206 4.65 14.22 -5.15
N ILE A 207 5.25 13.07 -4.87
CA ILE A 207 6.25 12.89 -3.81
C ILE A 207 7.52 12.32 -4.43
N LYS A 208 8.66 12.94 -4.16
CA LYS A 208 9.99 12.38 -4.50
C LYS A 208 10.34 11.26 -3.53
N THR A 209 9.62 10.13 -3.62
CA THR A 209 9.74 9.02 -2.67
C THR A 209 11.14 8.42 -2.69
N ASP A 210 11.81 8.44 -3.84
CA ASP A 210 13.19 8.03 -4.04
C ASP A 210 14.21 8.83 -3.21
N ALA A 211 13.89 10.03 -2.75
CA ALA A 211 14.75 10.80 -1.84
C ALA A 211 14.73 10.27 -0.40
N TYR A 212 13.64 9.61 0.00
CA TYR A 212 13.41 9.18 1.39
C TYR A 212 13.41 7.66 1.54
N PHE A 213 12.85 6.93 0.58
CA PHE A 213 12.72 5.48 0.58
C PHE A 213 13.88 4.90 -0.22
N LYS A 214 14.71 4.09 0.45
CA LYS A 214 15.84 3.38 -0.15
C LYS A 214 15.61 1.89 0.00
N ASP A 215 16.15 1.12 -0.93
CA ASP A 215 16.09 -0.33 -0.81
C ASP A 215 16.95 -0.79 0.38
N PHE A 216 16.53 -1.84 1.08
CA PHE A 216 17.32 -2.51 2.10
C PHE A 216 18.51 -3.18 1.43
N THR A 217 19.72 -2.73 1.75
CA THR A 217 20.95 -3.49 1.53
C THR A 217 21.10 -4.46 2.70
N LEU A 218 20.46 -5.63 2.59
CA LEU A 218 20.68 -6.76 3.51
C LEU A 218 21.78 -7.67 2.97
#